data_AF-A0A3B8RSA1-F1
#
_entry.id   AF-A0A3B8RSA1-F1
#
_cell.length_a   1.000
_cell.length_b   1.000
_cell.length_c   1.000
_cell.angle_alpha   90.00
_cell.angle_beta   90.00
_cell.angle_gamma   90.00
#
_symmetry.space_group_name_H-M   'P 1'
#
loop_
_entity.id
_entity.type
_entity.pdbx_description
1 polymer ?
#
loop_
_entity_poly.entity_id
_entity_poly.type
_entity_poly.pdbx_seq_one_letter_code
_entity_poly.pdbx_strand_id
1 'polypeptide(L)'
;MTIHHEGTRFEQSDNALKHIKNVQTWGMGKDRNWNDIPYHFLIDPKGNIYEGRNIFTVGETATEYDPTDHLLITCMGNFEEQEVSEEQL
;
A
#
# COMPACT_ATOMS: atom_id res chain seq x y z
N MET A 1 0.87 -11.67 9.09
CA MET A 1 1.08 -10.23 8.78
C MET A 1 2.23 -10.12 7.79
N THR A 2 2.10 -9.28 6.78
CA THR A 2 3.17 -8.99 5.79
C THR A 2 3.31 -7.49 5.64
N ILE A 3 4.56 -7.03 5.65
CA ILE A 3 4.91 -5.63 5.38
C ILE A 3 5.40 -5.51 3.95
N HIS A 4 4.93 -4.49 3.25
CA HIS A 4 5.31 -4.12 1.90
C HIS A 4 5.92 -2.73 1.88
N HIS A 5 6.67 -2.47 0.82
CA HIS A 5 6.88 -1.11 0.31
C HIS A 5 6.40 -1.08 -1.14
N GLU A 6 6.30 0.11 -1.73
CA GLU A 6 5.85 0.27 -3.09
C GLU A 6 7.02 0.29 -4.08
N GLY A 7 6.74 0.13 -5.36
CA GLY A 7 7.72 0.35 -6.43
C GLY A 7 7.80 1.81 -6.90
N THR A 8 7.21 2.75 -6.15
CA THR A 8 7.13 4.17 -6.52
C THR A 8 7.70 5.00 -5.38
N ARG A 9 8.66 5.86 -5.71
CA ARG A 9 9.21 6.82 -4.77
C ARG A 9 8.11 7.73 -4.23
N PHE A 10 8.08 7.92 -2.92
CA PHE A 10 7.06 8.71 -2.25
C PHE A 10 7.71 9.53 -1.13
N GLU A 11 7.50 10.85 -1.15
CA GLU A 11 8.17 11.81 -0.27
C GLU A 11 7.18 12.43 0.73
N GLN A 12 7.69 13.01 1.83
CA GLN A 12 6.85 13.67 2.84
C GLN A 12 5.98 14.82 2.27
N SER A 13 6.40 15.45 1.17
CA SER A 13 5.64 16.51 0.50
C SER A 13 4.50 16.01 -0.37
N ASP A 14 4.45 14.70 -0.67
CA ASP A 14 3.47 14.14 -1.57
C ASP A 14 2.08 14.01 -0.94
N ASN A 15 1.07 13.94 -1.79
CA ASN A 15 -0.33 13.86 -1.36
C ASN A 15 -0.76 12.40 -1.22
N ALA A 16 -0.70 11.87 0.01
CA ALA A 16 -1.06 10.48 0.33
C ALA A 16 -2.48 10.12 -0.10
N LEU A 17 -3.48 10.97 0.15
CA LEU A 17 -4.88 10.68 -0.21
C LEU A 17 -5.06 10.57 -1.73
N LYS A 18 -4.41 11.44 -2.51
CA LYS A 18 -4.42 11.36 -3.97
C LYS A 18 -3.74 10.07 -4.45
N HIS A 19 -2.61 9.72 -3.84
CA HIS A 19 -1.86 8.50 -4.16
C HIS A 19 -2.68 7.24 -3.89
N ILE A 20 -3.22 7.09 -2.67
CA ILE A 20 -4.14 6.01 -2.29
C ILE A 20 -5.27 5.89 -3.31
N LYS A 21 -5.89 7.02 -3.70
CA LYS A 21 -6.99 7.00 -4.67
C LYS A 21 -6.53 6.51 -6.05
N ASN A 22 -5.33 6.88 -6.49
CA ASN A 22 -4.77 6.43 -7.76
C ASN A 22 -4.47 4.92 -7.72
N VAL A 23 -3.87 4.41 -6.65
CA VAL A 23 -3.59 2.98 -6.47
C VAL A 23 -4.89 2.17 -6.48
N GLN A 24 -5.91 2.62 -5.74
CA GLN A 24 -7.24 2.00 -5.74
C GLN A 24 -7.84 1.99 -7.16
N THR A 25 -7.82 3.13 -7.85
CA THR A 25 -8.39 3.26 -9.21
C THR A 25 -7.68 2.37 -10.22
N TRP A 26 -6.35 2.28 -10.13
CA TRP A 26 -5.54 1.40 -10.98
C TRP A 26 -5.81 -0.08 -10.69
N GLY A 27 -5.84 -0.47 -9.41
CA GLY A 27 -6.10 -1.84 -8.98
C GLY A 27 -7.50 -2.35 -9.35
N MET A 28 -8.52 -1.51 -9.20
CA MET A 28 -9.89 -1.83 -9.62
C MET A 28 -10.11 -1.68 -11.14
N GLY A 29 -9.08 -1.24 -11.87
CA GLY A 29 -9.10 -1.13 -13.33
C GLY A 29 -9.12 -2.48 -14.04
N LYS A 30 -9.44 -2.48 -15.33
CA LYS A 30 -9.67 -3.71 -16.13
C LYS A 30 -8.48 -4.67 -16.17
N ASP A 31 -7.25 -4.18 -16.04
CA ASP A 31 -6.03 -4.98 -16.18
C ASP A 31 -5.65 -5.74 -14.90
N ARG A 32 -6.29 -5.39 -13.77
CA ARG A 32 -6.03 -5.97 -12.46
C ARG A 32 -7.29 -6.58 -11.86
N ASN A 33 -8.43 -5.91 -12.09
CA ASN A 33 -9.77 -6.36 -11.71
C ASN A 33 -9.87 -6.71 -10.21
N TRP A 34 -9.15 -5.96 -9.39
CA TRP A 34 -9.19 -6.12 -7.94
C TRP A 34 -10.49 -5.56 -7.39
N ASN A 35 -10.91 -6.09 -6.24
CA ASN A 35 -12.13 -5.60 -5.59
C ASN A 35 -11.92 -4.25 -4.89
N ASP A 36 -10.68 -3.95 -4.50
CA ASP A 36 -10.30 -2.73 -3.78
C ASP A 36 -8.78 -2.45 -3.89
N ILE A 37 -8.27 -1.44 -3.18
CA ILE A 37 -6.84 -1.18 -2.97
C ILE A 37 -6.12 -2.40 -2.35
N PRO A 38 -4.86 -2.72 -2.67
CA PRO A 38 -4.18 -3.94 -2.24
C PRO A 38 -4.10 -4.25 -0.75
N TYR A 39 -3.93 -3.20 0.06
CA TYR A 39 -3.48 -3.31 1.45
C TYR A 39 -4.60 -2.94 2.43
N HIS A 40 -4.52 -3.48 3.65
CA HIS A 40 -5.45 -3.12 4.73
C HIS A 40 -5.08 -1.79 5.36
N PHE A 41 -3.79 -1.52 5.48
CA PHE A 41 -3.27 -0.25 5.97
C PHE A 41 -2.12 0.25 5.10
N LEU A 42 -2.03 1.57 4.96
CA LEU A 42 -0.94 2.27 4.29
C LEU A 42 -0.35 3.32 5.22
N ILE A 43 0.97 3.44 5.27
CA ILE A 43 1.69 4.36 6.15
C ILE A 43 2.49 5.35 5.29
N ASP A 44 2.19 6.65 5.38
CA ASP A 44 2.95 7.67 4.65
C ASP A 44 4.28 8.02 5.36
N PRO A 45 5.23 8.72 4.69
CA PRO A 45 6.51 9.11 5.29
C PRO A 45 6.44 10.04 6.51
N LYS A 46 5.26 10.51 6.91
CA LYS A 46 5.01 11.28 8.14
C LYS A 46 4.41 10.43 9.25
N GLY A 47 4.28 9.12 9.05
CA GLY A 47 3.69 8.19 10.02
C GLY A 47 2.16 8.22 10.06
N ASN A 48 1.49 8.88 9.11
CA ASN A 48 0.03 8.82 9.04
C ASN A 48 -0.41 7.44 8.54
N ILE A 49 -1.34 6.83 9.26
CA ILE A 49 -1.92 5.54 8.90
C ILE A 49 -3.27 5.76 8.22
N TYR A 50 -3.45 5.12 7.08
CA TYR A 50 -4.67 5.15 6.28
C TYR A 50 -5.29 3.76 6.21
N GLU A 51 -6.59 3.68 6.44
CA GLU A 51 -7.38 2.46 6.21
C GLU A 51 -7.57 2.23 4.71
N GLY A 52 -7.30 1.01 4.27
CA GLY A 52 -7.54 0.52 2.91
C GLY A 52 -8.71 -0.46 2.89
N ARG A 53 -8.45 -1.69 2.45
CA ARG A 53 -9.50 -2.73 2.40
C ARG A 53 -9.83 -3.30 3.78
N ASN A 54 -11.02 -3.86 3.92
CA ASN A 54 -11.49 -4.52 5.14
C ASN A 54 -10.54 -5.66 5.58
N ILE A 55 -10.15 -5.69 6.86
CA ILE A 55 -9.23 -6.69 7.44
C ILE A 55 -9.71 -8.16 7.35
N PHE A 56 -11.00 -8.38 7.06
CA PHE A 56 -11.59 -9.71 6.89
C PHE A 56 -11.67 -10.16 5.44
N THR A 57 -11.12 -9.39 4.48
CA THR A 57 -10.99 -9.80 3.09
C THR A 57 -9.54 -10.13 2.76
N VAL A 58 -9.32 -11.02 1.79
CA VAL A 58 -7.98 -11.36 1.32
C VAL A 58 -7.43 -10.18 0.50
N GLY A 59 -6.16 -9.81 0.72
CA GLY A 59 -5.48 -8.78 -0.03
C GLY A 59 -5.20 -9.15 -1.50
N GLU A 60 -4.99 -8.16 -2.35
CA GLU A 60 -4.66 -8.36 -3.77
C GLU A 60 -3.39 -7.57 -4.07
N THR A 61 -2.27 -8.26 -4.25
CA THR A 61 -0.97 -7.61 -4.46
C THR A 61 -0.46 -7.87 -5.88
N ALA A 62 0.45 -7.04 -6.37
CA ALA A 62 1.14 -7.27 -7.64
C ALA A 62 2.31 -8.26 -7.49
N THR A 63 2.16 -9.29 -6.65
CA THR A 63 3.20 -10.29 -6.33
C THR A 63 2.64 -11.71 -6.48
N GLU A 64 3.50 -12.73 -6.36
CA GLU A 64 3.15 -14.12 -6.63
C GLU A 64 2.85 -14.96 -5.36
N TYR A 65 2.96 -14.40 -4.15
CA TYR A 65 2.67 -15.14 -2.92
C TYR A 65 1.16 -15.12 -2.59
N ASP A 66 0.70 -16.08 -1.79
CA ASP A 66 -0.68 -16.15 -1.31
C ASP A 66 -0.88 -15.26 -0.06
N PRO A 67 -1.71 -14.20 -0.13
CA PRO A 67 -1.96 -13.30 0.99
C PRO A 67 -3.06 -13.80 1.95
N THR A 68 -3.58 -15.01 1.79
CA THR A 68 -4.58 -15.60 2.70
C THR A 68 -4.07 -15.61 4.14
N ASP A 69 -4.91 -15.14 5.08
CA ASP A 69 -4.58 -14.99 6.52
C ASP A 69 -3.49 -13.94 6.83
N HIS A 70 -3.12 -13.08 5.88
CA HIS A 70 -2.20 -11.98 6.12
C HIS A 70 -2.91 -10.63 6.32
N LEU A 71 -2.66 -9.99 7.47
CA LEU A 71 -2.79 -8.54 7.58
C LEU A 71 -1.68 -7.88 6.74
N LEU A 72 -2.05 -7.34 5.59
CA LEU A 72 -1.19 -6.58 4.69
C LEU A 72 -1.10 -5.10 5.06
N ILE A 73 0.13 -4.62 5.26
CA ILE A 73 0.46 -3.22 5.52
C ILE A 73 1.52 -2.78 4.50
N THR A 74 1.38 -1.60 3.91
CA THR A 74 2.44 -1.01 3.08
C THR A 74 2.95 0.29 3.68
N CYS A 75 4.27 0.46 3.67
CA CYS A 75 4.88 1.77 3.84
C CYS A 75 4.99 2.41 2.45
N MET A 76 4.44 3.61 2.26
CA MET A 76 4.50 4.30 0.98
C MET A 76 5.93 4.74 0.70
N GLY A 77 6.48 4.31 -0.42
CA GLY A 77 7.85 4.61 -0.84
C GLY A 77 8.51 3.45 -1.56
N ASN A 78 9.56 3.74 -2.32
CA ASN A 78 10.40 2.74 -2.96
C ASN A 78 11.71 2.57 -2.19
N PHE A 79 11.75 1.59 -1.30
CA PHE A 79 12.88 1.41 -0.38
C PHE A 79 14.09 0.69 -0.98
N GLU A 80 14.02 0.35 -2.26
CA GLU A 80 15.21 0.03 -3.05
C GLU A 80 15.95 1.31 -3.50
N GLU A 81 15.30 2.48 -3.43
CA GLU A 81 15.81 3.77 -3.93
C GLU A 81 15.83 4.89 -2.89
N GLN A 82 15.10 4.75 -1.78
CA GLN A 82 15.03 5.74 -0.70
C GLN A 82 15.05 5.06 0.67
N GLU A 83 15.60 5.73 1.67
CA GLU A 83 15.50 5.26 3.05
C GLU A 83 14.06 5.37 3.56
N VAL A 84 13.66 4.43 4.42
CA VAL A 84 12.41 4.53 5.17
C VAL A 84 12.52 5.65 6.21
N SER A 85 11.46 6.43 6.42
CA SER A 85 11.48 7.45 7.47
C SER A 85 11.30 6.84 8.85
N GLU A 86 11.89 7.45 9.88
CA GLU A 86 11.72 7.00 11.27
C GLU A 86 10.26 7.05 11.70
N GLU A 87 9.46 7.99 11.17
CA GLU A 87 8.04 8.08 11.45
C GLU A 87 7.21 6.92 10.87
N GLN A 88 7.73 6.17 9.89
CA GLN A 88 7.08 4.99 9.31
C GLN A 88 7.33 3.68 10.07
N LEU A 89 8.31 3.65 10.97
CA LEU A 89 8.76 2.46 11.71
C LEU A 89 7.96 2.26 13.01
#